data_AF-A0A3M8SMW6-F1
#
_entry.id   AF-A0A3M8SMW6-F1
#
_cell.length_a   1.000
_cell.length_b   1.000
_cell.length_c   1.000
_cell.angle_alpha   90.00
_cell.angle_beta   90.00
_cell.angle_gamma   90.00
#
_symmetry.space_group_name_H-M   'P 1'
#
loop_
_entity.id
_entity.type
_entity.pdbx_description
1 polymer ?
#
loop_
_entity_poly.entity_id
_entity_poly.type
_entity_poly.pdbx_seq_one_letter_code
_entity_poly.pdbx_strand_id
1 'polypeptide(L)'
;MLIRTLWASIAAVLSVVLVMVVLWVGAGAVAGPASLPSADAWRSLFAFSLIVAVVAAAGVVLLGVPVFAVLWRFRRAHGWRLAAAGYLSGTLPVLVMAVLNAPIGSGTTYTTGWHGMEVTLLERGTPTVWWWLQNIESASFAGALATVAALVFGFAWHRLPGRRGGYDD
;
A
#
# COMPACT_ATOMS: atom_id res chain seq x y z
N MET A 1 -3.43 -13.56 -22.22
CA MET A 1 -2.74 -13.41 -20.92
C MET A 1 -2.59 -11.94 -20.53
N LEU A 2 -1.97 -11.11 -21.39
CA LEU A 2 -1.70 -9.70 -21.13
C LEU A 2 -2.94 -8.83 -20.78
N ILE A 3 -4.05 -8.98 -21.51
CA ILE A 3 -5.31 -8.23 -21.25
C ILE A 3 -5.87 -8.52 -19.86
N ARG A 4 -5.79 -9.77 -19.39
CA ARG A 4 -6.22 -10.13 -18.03
C ARG A 4 -5.33 -9.46 -16.99
N THR A 5 -4.03 -9.31 -17.27
CA THR A 5 -3.05 -8.76 -16.32
C THR A 5 -3.34 -7.30 -16.16
N LEU A 6 -3.56 -6.62 -17.28
CA LEU A 6 -3.91 -5.21 -17.33
C LEU A 6 -5.16 -4.92 -16.49
N TRP A 7 -6.27 -5.61 -16.74
CA TRP A 7 -7.51 -5.39 -15.99
C TRP A 7 -7.39 -5.75 -14.51
N ALA A 8 -6.68 -6.84 -14.18
CA ALA A 8 -6.40 -7.19 -12.79
C ALA A 8 -5.53 -6.13 -12.08
N SER A 9 -4.53 -5.58 -12.77
CA SER A 9 -3.71 -4.48 -12.26
C SER A 9 -4.53 -3.21 -12.02
N ILE A 10 -5.41 -2.84 -12.97
CA ILE A 10 -6.31 -1.68 -12.81
C ILE A 10 -7.20 -1.88 -11.58
N ALA A 11 -7.82 -3.06 -11.44
CA ALA A 11 -8.65 -3.37 -10.28
C ALA A 11 -7.87 -3.26 -8.96
N ALA A 12 -6.64 -3.78 -8.92
CA ALA A 12 -5.77 -3.70 -7.75
C ALA A 12 -5.42 -2.25 -7.38
N VAL A 13 -5.04 -1.43 -8.37
CA VAL A 13 -4.74 0.00 -8.16
C VAL A 13 -5.96 0.75 -7.62
N LEU A 14 -7.12 0.56 -8.26
CA LEU A 14 -8.37 1.20 -7.83
C LEU A 14 -8.77 0.78 -6.42
N SER A 15 -8.49 -0.47 -6.01
CA SER A 15 -8.78 -0.93 -4.66
C SER A 15 -7.96 -0.20 -3.59
N VAL A 16 -6.69 0.11 -3.86
CA VAL A 16 -5.84 0.88 -2.93
C VAL A 16 -6.35 2.31 -2.81
N VAL A 17 -6.68 2.95 -3.94
CA VAL A 17 -7.25 4.30 -3.97
C VAL A 17 -8.57 4.34 -3.19
N LEU A 18 -9.45 3.37 -3.43
CA LEU A 18 -10.73 3.27 -2.74
C LEU A 18 -10.55 3.13 -1.24
N VAL A 19 -9.64 2.25 -0.78
CA VAL A 19 -9.36 2.10 0.66
C VAL A 19 -8.84 3.40 1.26
N MET A 20 -7.94 4.12 0.59
CA MET A 20 -7.45 5.44 1.06
C MET A 20 -8.58 6.46 1.19
N VAL A 21 -9.43 6.56 0.18
CA VAL A 21 -10.58 7.49 0.20
C VAL A 21 -11.52 7.13 1.34
N VAL A 22 -11.84 5.84 1.52
CA VAL A 22 -12.72 5.37 2.60
C VAL A 22 -12.12 5.66 3.98
N LEU A 23 -10.83 5.39 4.19
CA LEU A 23 -10.16 5.68 5.46
C LEU A 23 -10.15 7.18 5.76
N TRP A 24 -9.87 8.02 4.76
CA TRP A 24 -9.80 9.45 4.93
C TRP A 24 -11.17 10.07 5.22
N VAL A 25 -12.20 9.72 4.43
CA VAL A 25 -13.59 10.16 4.66
C VAL A 25 -14.13 9.62 5.98
N GLY A 26 -13.83 8.35 6.29
CA GLY A 26 -14.22 7.71 7.55
C GLY A 26 -13.61 8.40 8.77
N ALA A 27 -12.33 8.76 8.72
CA ALA A 27 -11.67 9.52 9.78
C ALA A 27 -12.33 10.89 9.98
N GLY A 28 -12.63 11.61 8.89
CA GLY A 28 -13.32 12.89 8.96
C GLY A 28 -14.74 12.80 9.54
N ALA A 29 -15.48 11.74 9.21
CA ALA A 29 -16.81 11.48 9.74
C ALA A 29 -16.80 11.18 11.25
N VAL A 30 -15.79 10.44 11.73
CA VAL A 30 -15.61 10.14 13.17
C VAL A 30 -15.18 11.38 13.95
N ALA A 31 -14.39 12.28 13.36
CA ALA A 31 -13.95 13.53 13.98
C ALA A 31 -15.08 14.57 14.12
N GLY A 32 -16.20 14.39 13.42
CA GLY A 32 -17.42 15.19 13.57
C GLY A 32 -17.89 15.88 12.27
N PRO A 33 -19.11 16.46 12.27
CA PRO A 33 -19.69 17.08 11.08
C PRO A 33 -18.95 18.35 10.62
N ALA A 34 -18.21 19.01 11.51
CA ALA A 34 -17.37 20.17 11.18
C ALA A 34 -16.07 19.79 10.43
N SER A 35 -15.67 18.51 10.45
CA SER A 35 -14.52 17.98 9.73
C SER A 35 -14.88 17.33 8.38
N LEU A 36 -16.13 17.52 7.91
CA LEU A 36 -16.50 17.13 6.56
C LEU A 36 -15.74 17.97 5.52
N PRO A 37 -15.42 17.39 4.35
CA PRO A 37 -14.49 18.03 3.43
C PRO A 37 -15.13 19.26 2.78
N SER A 38 -14.50 20.42 2.94
CA SER A 38 -14.79 21.62 2.13
C SER A 38 -14.51 21.35 0.64
N ALA A 39 -14.97 22.23 -0.24
CA ALA A 39 -14.69 22.11 -1.68
C ALA A 39 -13.18 22.00 -1.98
N ASP A 40 -12.34 22.71 -1.22
CA ASP A 40 -10.88 22.62 -1.32
C ASP A 40 -10.35 21.29 -0.80
N ALA A 41 -10.92 20.75 0.27
CA ALA A 41 -10.54 19.44 0.79
C ALA A 41 -10.84 18.32 -0.22
N TRP A 42 -11.94 18.40 -0.99
CA TRP A 42 -12.21 17.48 -2.09
C TRP A 42 -11.19 17.58 -3.23
N ARG A 43 -10.72 18.80 -3.56
CA ARG A 43 -9.65 18.98 -4.56
C ARG A 43 -8.34 18.37 -4.08
N SER A 44 -7.98 18.58 -2.82
CA SER A 44 -6.80 17.94 -2.20
C SER A 44 -6.93 16.43 -2.18
N LEU A 45 -8.11 15.88 -1.86
CA LEU A 45 -8.36 14.44 -1.86
C LEU A 45 -8.23 13.85 -3.27
N PHE A 46 -8.73 14.54 -4.30
CA PHE A 46 -8.58 14.11 -5.68
C PHE A 46 -7.11 14.09 -6.11
N ALA A 47 -6.36 15.18 -5.84
CA ALA A 47 -4.93 15.24 -6.13
C ALA A 47 -4.14 14.15 -5.38
N PHE A 48 -4.44 13.93 -4.10
CA PHE A 48 -3.86 12.86 -3.31
C PHE A 48 -4.20 11.47 -3.88
N SER A 49 -5.45 11.25 -4.30
CA SER A 49 -5.90 9.99 -4.91
C SER A 49 -5.15 9.69 -6.22
N LEU A 50 -4.83 10.71 -7.02
CA LEU A 50 -4.01 10.55 -8.22
C LEU A 50 -2.57 10.13 -7.87
N ILE A 51 -1.96 10.75 -6.87
CA ILE A 51 -0.62 10.37 -6.40
C ILE A 51 -0.63 8.93 -5.89
N VAL A 52 -1.60 8.57 -5.06
CA VAL A 52 -1.80 7.20 -4.57
C VAL A 52 -1.96 6.22 -5.73
N ALA A 53 -2.75 6.57 -6.75
CA ALA A 53 -2.94 5.72 -7.93
C ALA A 53 -1.63 5.48 -8.69
N VAL A 54 -0.81 6.52 -8.87
CA VAL A 54 0.50 6.41 -9.53
C VAL A 54 1.45 5.53 -8.73
N VAL A 55 1.56 5.75 -7.42
CA VAL A 55 2.43 4.96 -6.53
C VAL A 55 1.96 3.50 -6.48
N ALA A 56 0.65 3.27 -6.35
CA ALA A 56 0.06 1.94 -6.37
C ALA A 56 0.29 1.25 -7.72
N ALA A 57 0.16 1.95 -8.84
CA ALA A 57 0.43 1.40 -10.17
C ALA A 57 1.90 0.96 -10.30
N ALA A 58 2.85 1.78 -9.85
CA ALA A 58 4.26 1.42 -9.82
C ALA A 58 4.50 0.18 -8.95
N GLY A 59 3.94 0.13 -7.74
CA GLY A 59 4.07 -1.03 -6.84
C GLY A 59 3.47 -2.31 -7.44
N VAL A 60 2.28 -2.22 -8.04
CA VAL A 60 1.61 -3.37 -8.69
C VAL A 60 2.43 -3.87 -9.88
N VAL A 61 2.95 -2.99 -10.73
CA VAL A 61 3.69 -3.40 -11.94
C VAL A 61 5.09 -3.92 -11.60
N LEU A 62 5.83 -3.23 -10.72
CA LEU A 62 7.22 -3.55 -10.43
C LEU A 62 7.37 -4.72 -9.46
N LEU A 63 6.44 -4.88 -8.51
CA LEU A 63 6.53 -5.92 -7.47
C LEU A 63 5.36 -6.91 -7.56
N GLY A 64 4.14 -6.41 -7.66
CA GLY A 64 2.93 -7.24 -7.61
C GLY A 64 2.83 -8.27 -8.74
N VAL A 65 2.95 -7.82 -9.99
CA VAL A 65 2.82 -8.69 -11.18
C VAL A 65 3.92 -9.75 -11.23
N PRO A 66 5.22 -9.44 -11.02
CA PRO A 66 6.27 -10.45 -10.96
C PRO A 66 6.04 -11.48 -9.85
N VAL A 67 5.69 -11.03 -8.63
CA VAL A 67 5.44 -11.92 -7.49
C VAL A 67 4.24 -12.83 -7.77
N PHE A 68 3.16 -12.28 -8.33
CA PHE A 68 2.01 -13.08 -8.74
C PHE A 68 2.38 -14.11 -9.81
N ALA A 69 3.17 -13.72 -10.82
CA ALA A 69 3.59 -14.62 -11.90
C ALA A 69 4.42 -15.81 -11.35
N VAL A 70 5.30 -15.55 -10.39
CA VAL A 70 6.06 -16.60 -9.67
C VAL A 70 5.11 -17.52 -8.91
N LEU A 71 4.21 -16.97 -8.08
CA LEU A 71 3.23 -17.78 -7.34
C LEU A 71 2.33 -18.60 -8.26
N TRP A 72 1.92 -18.02 -9.39
CA TRP A 72 1.13 -18.69 -10.41
C TRP A 72 1.90 -19.86 -11.04
N ARG A 73 3.17 -19.64 -11.41
CA ARG A 73 4.04 -20.66 -12.02
C ARG A 73 4.21 -21.89 -11.12
N PHE A 74 4.21 -21.70 -9.81
CA PHE A 74 4.33 -22.76 -8.81
C PHE A 74 2.98 -23.30 -8.32
N ARG A 75 1.85 -22.90 -8.92
CA ARG A 75 0.48 -23.27 -8.47
C ARG A 75 0.22 -22.91 -7.00
N ARG A 76 0.82 -21.82 -6.54
CA ARG A 76 0.73 -21.30 -5.16
C ARG A 76 -0.06 -19.99 -5.05
N ALA A 77 -0.67 -19.51 -6.14
CA ALA A 77 -1.48 -18.30 -6.16
C ALA A 77 -2.88 -18.53 -5.55
N HIS A 78 -2.95 -18.79 -4.24
CA HIS A 78 -4.21 -18.97 -3.52
C HIS A 78 -4.25 -18.12 -2.24
N GLY A 79 -5.44 -17.59 -1.93
CA GLY A 79 -5.81 -16.78 -0.75
C GLY A 79 -4.65 -16.33 0.14
N TRP A 80 -4.32 -17.12 1.17
CA TRP A 80 -3.32 -16.76 2.18
C TRP A 80 -1.91 -16.49 1.64
N ARG A 81 -1.46 -17.20 0.59
CA ARG A 81 -0.13 -17.01 0.00
C ARG A 81 -0.06 -15.70 -0.77
N LEU A 82 -1.14 -15.34 -1.45
CA LEU A 82 -1.27 -14.03 -2.10
C LEU A 82 -1.32 -12.92 -1.06
N ALA A 83 -2.05 -13.12 0.04
CA ALA A 83 -2.09 -12.16 1.13
C ALA A 83 -0.71 -11.95 1.75
N ALA A 84 -0.02 -13.02 2.14
CA ALA A 84 1.32 -12.95 2.72
C ALA A 84 2.34 -12.33 1.75
N ALA A 85 2.31 -12.71 0.47
CA ALA A 85 3.18 -12.13 -0.54
C ALA A 85 2.90 -10.63 -0.74
N GLY A 86 1.63 -10.24 -0.83
CA GLY A 86 1.22 -8.84 -0.89
C GLY A 86 1.72 -8.05 0.32
N TYR A 87 1.50 -8.57 1.54
CA TYR A 87 1.97 -7.96 2.77
C TYR A 87 3.48 -7.73 2.76
N LEU A 88 4.26 -8.76 2.43
CA LEU A 88 5.72 -8.66 2.38
C LEU A 88 6.20 -7.69 1.28
N SER A 89 5.58 -7.73 0.10
CA SER A 89 5.91 -6.81 -1.00
C SER A 89 5.61 -5.35 -0.67
N GLY A 90 4.61 -5.07 0.18
CA GLY A 90 4.34 -3.71 0.67
C GLY A 90 5.24 -3.30 1.83
N THR A 91 5.49 -4.21 2.78
CA THR A 91 6.20 -3.92 4.03
C THR A 91 7.71 -3.78 3.83
N LEU A 92 8.32 -4.69 3.06
CA LEU A 92 9.78 -4.78 2.94
C LEU A 92 10.42 -3.53 2.32
N PRO A 93 9.90 -2.94 1.22
CA PRO A 93 10.49 -1.73 0.66
C PRO A 93 10.49 -0.57 1.66
N VAL A 94 9.43 -0.43 2.46
CA VAL A 94 9.32 0.62 3.48
C VAL A 94 10.35 0.41 4.58
N LEU A 95 10.48 -0.81 5.12
CA LEU A 95 11.47 -1.11 6.16
C LEU A 95 12.91 -0.98 5.66
N VAL A 96 13.20 -1.44 4.44
CA VAL A 96 14.53 -1.28 3.83
C VAL A 96 14.85 0.21 3.66
N MET A 97 13.91 1.01 3.16
CA MET A 97 14.11 2.45 3.02
C MET A 97 14.26 3.14 4.38
N ALA A 98 13.55 2.70 5.41
CA ALA A 98 13.75 3.19 6.76
C ALA A 98 15.21 2.96 7.19
N VAL A 99 15.69 1.72 7.14
CA VAL A 99 17.07 1.37 7.53
C VAL A 99 18.12 2.15 6.72
N LEU A 100 17.96 2.23 5.40
CA LEU A 100 18.91 2.92 4.51
C LEU A 100 18.94 4.43 4.72
N ASN A 101 17.82 5.03 5.13
CA ASN A 101 17.72 6.46 5.40
C ASN A 101 17.71 6.78 6.91
N ALA A 102 18.10 5.82 7.75
CA ALA A 102 18.23 6.06 9.18
C ALA A 102 19.23 7.20 9.38
N PRO A 103 18.86 8.30 10.08
CA PRO A 103 19.77 9.40 10.32
C PRO A 103 20.95 8.88 11.13
N ILE A 104 22.17 9.18 10.69
CA ILE A 104 23.38 8.88 11.45
C ILE A 104 24.19 10.18 11.54
N GLY A 105 24.29 10.74 12.73
CA GLY A 105 25.31 11.74 13.05
C GLY A 105 24.99 13.20 12.73
N SER A 106 23.73 13.56 12.43
CA SER A 106 23.32 14.97 12.43
C SER A 106 22.96 15.39 13.86
N GLY A 107 23.47 16.50 14.41
CA GLY A 107 23.11 16.94 15.78
C GLY A 107 21.63 17.32 16.00
N THR A 108 20.73 16.91 15.11
CA THR A 108 19.31 17.18 15.10
C THR A 108 18.59 16.30 16.11
N THR A 109 17.85 16.92 17.02
CA THR A 109 16.82 16.27 17.82
C THR A 109 15.46 16.58 17.18
N TYR A 110 14.65 15.55 16.94
CA TYR A 110 13.32 15.68 16.35
C TYR A 110 12.28 15.02 17.24
N THR A 111 11.31 15.83 17.65
CA THR A 111 10.19 15.44 18.52
C THR A 111 8.88 15.71 17.80
N THR A 112 7.91 14.80 17.92
CA THR A 112 6.59 14.93 17.29
C THR A 112 5.51 14.32 18.18
N GLY A 113 4.25 14.58 17.86
CA GLY A 113 3.12 13.89 18.47
C GLY A 113 2.90 12.51 17.83
N TRP A 114 2.79 11.46 18.66
CA TRP A 114 2.42 10.11 18.25
C TRP A 114 1.39 9.52 19.21
N HIS A 115 0.23 9.11 18.70
CA HIS A 115 -0.91 8.60 19.49
C HIS A 115 -1.32 9.48 20.69
N GLY A 116 -1.24 10.81 20.52
CA GLY A 116 -1.59 11.78 21.56
C GLY A 116 -0.49 12.04 22.61
N MET A 117 0.68 11.42 22.46
CA MET A 117 1.84 11.66 23.32
C MET A 117 2.96 12.35 22.53
N GLU A 118 3.76 13.16 23.22
CA GLU A 118 4.98 13.72 22.63
C GLU A 118 6.10 12.68 22.71
N VAL A 119 6.69 12.34 21.56
CA VAL A 119 7.77 11.35 21.45
C VAL A 119 8.96 11.92 20.68
N THR A 120 10.16 11.69 21.19
CA THR A 120 11.41 12.04 20.52
C THR A 120 11.80 10.90 19.59
N LEU A 121 11.77 11.15 18.28
CA LEU A 121 12.12 10.17 17.24
C LEU A 121 13.62 10.14 16.98
N LEU A 122 14.26 11.31 17.00
CA LEU A 122 15.71 11.44 16.85
C LEU A 122 16.27 12.14 18.07
N GLU A 123 17.29 11.56 18.68
CA GLU A 123 18.05 12.20 19.74
C GLU A 123 19.49 12.38 19.28
N ARG A 124 19.93 13.63 19.09
CA ARG A 124 21.28 13.96 18.58
C ARG A 124 21.64 13.20 17.30
N GLY A 125 20.68 13.04 16.39
CA GLY A 125 20.88 12.33 15.12
C GLY A 125 20.90 10.83 15.21
N THR A 126 20.54 10.25 16.35
CA THR A 126 20.38 8.81 16.49
C THR A 126 18.89 8.47 16.56
N PRO A 127 18.41 7.50 15.77
CA PRO A 127 17.03 7.06 15.83
C PRO A 127 16.75 6.37 17.17
N THR A 128 15.73 6.87 17.87
CA THR A 128 15.24 6.26 19.10
C THR A 128 14.34 5.06 18.78
N VAL A 129 13.91 4.34 19.82
CA VAL A 129 12.92 3.25 19.68
C VAL A 129 11.62 3.74 19.01
N TRP A 130 11.20 4.98 19.28
CA TRP A 130 9.99 5.56 18.71
C TRP A 130 10.06 5.71 17.19
N TRP A 131 11.23 6.05 16.65
CA TRP A 131 11.43 6.11 15.20
C TRP A 131 11.24 4.73 14.55
N TRP A 132 11.76 3.67 15.16
CA TRP A 132 11.56 2.31 14.65
C TRP A 132 10.09 1.88 14.71
N LEU A 133 9.42 2.17 15.83
CA LEU A 133 8.00 1.85 15.99
C LEU A 133 7.11 2.57 14.96
N GLN A 134 7.35 3.85 14.71
CA GLN A 134 6.62 4.62 13.70
C GLN A 134 6.84 4.06 12.28
N ASN A 135 8.08 3.64 11.97
CA ASN A 135 8.39 3.00 10.69
C ASN A 135 7.74 1.62 10.55
N ILE A 136 7.68 0.83 11.63
CA ILE A 136 6.97 -0.46 11.65
C ILE A 136 5.47 -0.26 11.45
N GLU A 137 4.85 0.73 12.10
CA GLU A 137 3.45 1.09 11.90
C GLU A 137 3.19 1.46 10.44
N SER A 138 4.03 2.34 9.87
CA SER A 138 3.93 2.77 8.47
C SER A 138 4.09 1.61 7.49
N ALA A 139 5.07 0.72 7.74
CA ALA A 139 5.31 -0.45 6.92
C ALA A 139 4.17 -1.48 7.02
N SER A 140 3.59 -1.65 8.21
CA SER A 140 2.45 -2.53 8.44
C SER A 140 1.21 -2.02 7.72
N PHE A 141 0.97 -0.71 7.73
CA PHE A 141 -0.09 -0.08 6.96
C PHE A 141 0.09 -0.28 5.45
N ALA A 142 1.30 -0.04 4.93
CA ALA A 142 1.62 -0.31 3.53
C ALA A 142 1.43 -1.80 3.16
N GLY A 143 1.85 -2.71 4.03
CA GLY A 143 1.63 -4.16 3.89
C GLY A 143 0.15 -4.53 3.84
N ALA A 144 -0.69 -3.93 4.69
CA ALA A 144 -2.13 -4.16 4.68
C ALA A 144 -2.76 -3.71 3.35
N LEU A 145 -2.38 -2.55 2.81
CA LEU A 145 -2.86 -2.08 1.50
C LEU A 145 -2.40 -2.98 0.36
N ALA A 146 -1.14 -3.39 0.36
CA ALA A 146 -0.60 -4.30 -0.64
C ALA A 146 -1.27 -5.69 -0.57
N THR A 147 -1.68 -6.13 0.63
CA THR A 147 -2.49 -7.34 0.82
C THR A 147 -3.84 -7.24 0.14
N VAL A 148 -4.57 -6.15 0.35
CA VAL A 148 -5.85 -5.89 -0.33
C VAL A 148 -5.67 -5.89 -1.84
N ALA A 149 -4.67 -5.16 -2.33
CA ALA A 149 -4.35 -5.08 -3.75
C ALA A 149 -4.04 -6.46 -4.34
N ALA A 150 -3.24 -7.28 -3.67
CA ALA A 150 -2.89 -8.63 -4.11
C ALA A 150 -4.09 -9.59 -4.16
N LEU A 151 -4.99 -9.50 -3.18
CA LEU A 151 -6.23 -10.29 -3.16
C LEU A 151 -7.18 -9.87 -4.28
N VAL A 152 -7.38 -8.56 -4.47
CA VAL A 152 -8.21 -8.01 -5.56
C VAL A 152 -7.61 -8.38 -6.92
N PHE A 153 -6.29 -8.27 -7.08
CA PHE A 153 -5.58 -8.69 -8.29
C PHE A 153 -5.85 -10.16 -8.60
N GLY A 154 -5.60 -11.05 -7.63
CA GLY A 154 -5.79 -12.49 -7.80
C GLY A 154 -7.25 -12.83 -8.13
N PHE A 155 -8.20 -12.23 -7.41
CA PHE A 155 -9.62 -12.41 -7.65
C PHE A 155 -10.04 -11.96 -9.06
N ALA A 156 -9.68 -10.73 -9.45
CA ALA A 156 -9.99 -10.18 -10.78
C ALA A 156 -9.35 -11.03 -11.89
N TRP A 157 -8.09 -11.42 -11.72
CA TRP A 157 -7.38 -12.28 -12.65
C TRP A 157 -8.13 -13.60 -12.89
N HIS A 158 -8.60 -14.26 -11.82
CA HIS A 158 -9.33 -15.52 -11.91
C HIS A 158 -10.72 -15.40 -12.56
N ARG A 159 -11.40 -14.27 -12.38
CA ARG A 159 -12.77 -14.03 -12.90
C ARG A 159 -12.80 -13.52 -14.34
N LEU A 160 -11.73 -12.88 -14.80
CA LEU A 160 -11.67 -12.40 -16.17
C LEU A 160 -11.57 -13.57 -17.17
N PRO A 161 -12.41 -13.59 -18.23
CA PRO A 161 -12.32 -14.62 -19.26
C PRO A 161 -10.91 -14.63 -19.86
N GLY A 162 -10.25 -15.78 -19.78
CA GLY A 162 -9.17 -16.06 -20.73
C GLY A 162 -9.81 -16.32 -22.07
N ARG A 163 -9.23 -15.78 -23.15
CA ARG A 163 -9.29 -16.47 -24.45
C ARG A 163 -8.82 -17.90 -24.18
N ARG A 164 -9.77 -18.82 -23.96
CA ARG A 164 -9.56 -20.21 -24.31
C ARG A 164 -9.28 -20.13 -25.79
N GLY A 165 -8.04 -20.36 -26.19
CA GLY A 165 -7.82 -20.77 -27.57
C GLY A 165 -8.76 -21.95 -27.76
N GLY A 166 -9.66 -21.84 -28.73
CA GLY A 166 -10.30 -23.01 -29.28
C GLY A 166 -9.18 -23.92 -29.74
N TYR A 167 -8.93 -24.96 -28.95
CA TYR A 167 -8.65 -26.25 -29.53
C TYR A 167 -9.93 -27.03 -29.30
N ASP A 168 -10.52 -27.38 -30.42
CA ASP A 168 -11.60 -28.33 -30.53
C ASP A 168 -11.26 -29.58 -29.72
N ASP A 169 -12.26 -30.09 -29.02
CA ASP A 169 -12.56 -31.52 -28.87
C ASP A 169 -14.08 -31.65 -28.69
#